data_AF-A0A3B9ES11-F1
#
_entry.id   AF-A0A3B9ES11-F1
#
_cell.length_a   1.000
_cell.length_b   1.000
_cell.length_c   1.000
_cell.angle_alpha   90.00
_cell.angle_beta   90.00
_cell.angle_gamma   90.00
#
_symmetry.space_group_name_H-M   'P 1'
#
loop_
_entity.id
_entity.type
_entity.pdbx_description
1 polymer ?
#
loop_
_entity_poly.entity_id
_entity_poly.type
_entity_poly.pdbx_seq_one_letter_code
_entity_poly.pdbx_strand_id
1 'polypeptide(L)' 'PKGAERDLLEFETLTLAPIDRALIDTALLDAEETAWLDAYHARVRKDLSPLLDAKTKAWLKSATAPLKSA' A
#
# COMPACT_ATOMS: atom_id res chain seq x y z
N PRO A 1 3.35 13.14 15.34
CA PRO A 1 4.02 12.01 16.02
C PRO A 1 3.85 12.11 17.55
N LYS A 2 3.91 10.99 18.27
CA LYS A 2 3.82 11.02 19.74
C LYS A 2 4.92 11.91 20.31
N GLY A 3 4.54 12.88 21.15
CA GLY A 3 5.48 13.79 21.82
C GLY A 3 5.72 15.12 21.10
N ALA A 4 4.98 15.44 20.04
CA ALA A 4 5.02 16.80 19.47
C ALA A 4 4.41 17.81 20.45
N GLU A 5 5.01 19.00 20.54
CA GLU A 5 4.51 20.09 21.40
C GLU A 5 3.14 20.62 20.95
N ARG A 6 2.72 20.30 19.71
CA ARG A 6 1.47 20.72 19.07
C ARG A 6 0.95 19.65 18.12
N ASP A 7 -0.35 19.69 17.85
CA ASP A 7 -0.97 18.84 16.83
C ASP A 7 -0.36 19.12 15.46
N LEU A 8 0.06 18.06 14.79
CA LEU A 8 0.61 18.12 13.43
C LEU A 8 -0.41 17.55 12.45
N LEU A 9 -0.43 18.12 11.24
CA LEU A 9 -1.26 17.65 10.14
C LEU A 9 -0.49 16.62 9.30
N GLU A 10 -1.24 15.74 8.63
CA GLU A 10 -0.71 14.77 7.69
C GLU A 10 -1.54 14.77 6.40
N PHE A 11 -0.98 14.18 5.34
CA PHE A 11 -1.69 13.99 4.09
C PHE A 11 -2.52 12.71 4.14
N GLU A 12 -3.76 12.78 3.68
CA GLU A 12 -4.57 11.59 3.40
C GLU A 12 -4.40 11.16 1.93
N THR A 13 -4.20 9.86 1.71
CA THR A 13 -4.21 9.31 0.36
C THR A 13 -5.64 9.16 -0.14
N LEU A 14 -6.01 9.95 -1.15
CA LEU A 14 -7.30 9.88 -1.83
C LEU A 14 -7.33 8.85 -2.97
N THR A 15 -6.25 8.78 -3.75
CA THR A 15 -6.16 7.85 -4.88
C THR A 15 -5.89 6.43 -4.40
N LEU A 16 -6.78 5.51 -4.76
CA LEU A 16 -6.61 4.08 -4.49
C LEU A 16 -6.27 3.36 -5.81
N ALA A 17 -4.98 3.27 -6.10
CA ALA A 17 -4.46 2.50 -7.23
C ALA A 17 -3.19 1.76 -6.79
N PRO A 18 -3.01 0.49 -7.15
CA PRO A 18 -1.80 -0.24 -6.77
C PRO A 18 -0.56 0.40 -7.40
N ILE A 19 0.48 0.59 -6.60
CA ILE A 19 1.83 0.88 -7.09
C ILE A 19 2.45 -0.40 -7.63
N ASP A 20 3.03 -0.36 -8.83
CA ASP A 20 3.60 -1.55 -9.47
C ASP A 20 4.85 -2.04 -8.73
N ARG A 21 4.75 -3.24 -8.16
CA ARG A 21 5.83 -3.89 -7.41
C ARG A 21 7.02 -4.29 -8.27
N ALA A 22 6.84 -4.50 -9.57
CA ALA A 22 7.91 -4.95 -10.45
C ALA A 22 8.99 -3.88 -10.65
N LEU A 23 8.68 -2.61 -10.35
CA LEU A 23 9.57 -1.46 -10.49
C LEU A 23 10.24 -1.05 -9.17
N ILE A 24 10.05 -1.83 -8.10
CA ILE A 24 10.55 -1.52 -6.77
C ILE A 24 11.80 -2.34 -6.49
N ASP A 25 12.93 -1.67 -6.27
CA ASP A 25 14.12 -2.28 -5.69
C ASP A 25 13.96 -2.31 -4.16
N THR A 26 13.61 -3.46 -3.61
CA THR A 26 13.34 -3.63 -2.18
C THR A 26 14.58 -3.47 -1.31
N ALA A 27 15.78 -3.52 -1.88
CA ALA A 27 17.02 -3.28 -1.12
C ALA A 27 17.23 -1.80 -0.77
N LEU A 28 16.49 -0.89 -1.43
CA LEU A 28 16.52 0.55 -1.15
C LEU A 28 15.48 0.98 -0.12
N LEU A 29 14.57 0.10 0.27
CA LEU A 29 13.51 0.41 1.22
C LEU A 29 13.92 0.05 2.64
N ASP A 30 13.55 0.91 3.58
CA ASP A 30 13.57 0.55 4.98
C ASP A 30 12.32 -0.25 5.40
N ALA A 31 12.30 -0.67 6.67
CA ALA A 31 11.20 -1.46 7.21
C ALA A 31 9.89 -0.66 7.33
N GLU A 32 9.95 0.64 7.59
CA GLU A 32 8.77 1.50 7.69
C GLU A 32 8.17 1.77 6.31
N GLU A 33 8.99 2.02 5.31
CA GLU A 33 8.58 2.20 3.91
C GLU A 33 7.94 0.92 3.34
N THR A 34 8.55 -0.24 3.62
CA THR A 34 7.98 -1.54 3.24
C THR A 34 6.62 -1.76 3.91
N ALA A 35 6.54 -1.52 5.23
CA ALA A 35 5.30 -1.67 5.98
C ALA A 35 4.21 -0.69 5.51
N TRP A 36 4.59 0.55 5.17
CA TRP A 36 3.68 1.56 4.65
C TRP A 36 3.09 1.12 3.30
N LEU A 37 3.94 0.63 2.38
CA LEU A 37 3.48 0.18 1.07
C LEU A 37 2.56 -1.04 1.18
N ASP A 38 2.89 -2.01 2.02
CA ASP A 38 2.05 -3.19 2.27
C ASP A 38 0.69 -2.80 2.87
N ALA A 39 0.68 -1.86 3.82
CA ALA A 39 -0.55 -1.33 4.41
C ALA A 39 -1.40 -0.57 3.37
N TYR A 40 -0.76 0.25 2.53
CA TYR A 40 -1.42 0.95 1.44
C TYR A 40 -2.06 -0.02 0.44
N HIS A 41 -1.30 -1.03 -0.02
CA HIS A 41 -1.80 -2.08 -0.90
C HIS A 41 -2.93 -2.90 -0.28
N ALA A 42 -2.87 -3.19 1.03
CA ALA A 42 -3.97 -3.83 1.75
C ALA A 42 -5.23 -2.97 1.75
N ARG A 43 -5.12 -1.64 1.97
CA ARG A 43 -6.24 -0.69 1.87
C ARG A 43 -6.83 -0.66 0.47
N VAL A 44 -6.00 -0.48 -0.57
CA VAL A 44 -6.45 -0.49 -1.98
C VAL A 44 -7.24 -1.75 -2.29
N ARG A 45 -6.71 -2.92 -1.90
CA ARG A 45 -7.39 -4.20 -2.12
C ARG A 45 -8.72 -4.27 -1.37
N LYS A 46 -8.76 -3.86 -0.10
CA LYS A 46 -9.94 -3.92 0.76
C LYS A 46 -11.07 -3.07 0.18
N ASP A 47 -10.76 -1.84 -0.22
CA ASP A 47 -11.76 -0.85 -0.59
C ASP A 47 -12.27 -1.05 -2.03
N LEU A 48 -11.40 -1.49 -2.96
CA LEU A 48 -11.81 -1.73 -4.35
C LEU A 48 -12.43 -3.12 -4.57
N SER A 49 -12.01 -4.14 -3.81
CA SER A 49 -12.47 -5.53 -3.98
C SER A 49 -13.99 -5.74 -4.10
N PRO A 50 -14.86 -5.03 -3.37
CA PRO A 50 -16.31 -5.18 -3.49
C PRO A 50 -16.89 -4.65 -4.80
N LEU A 51 -16.17 -3.76 -5.49
CA LEU A 51 -16.62 -3.06 -6.69
C LEU A 51 -16.15 -3.73 -8.00
N LEU A 52 -15.36 -4.81 -7.89
CA LEU A 52 -14.68 -5.44 -9.01
C LEU A 52 -15.25 -6.83 -9.30
N ASP A 53 -15.23 -7.21 -10.58
CA ASP A 53 -15.50 -8.57 -11.01
C ASP A 53 -14.43 -9.55 -10.49
N ALA A 54 -14.73 -10.85 -10.54
CA ALA A 54 -13.85 -11.89 -10.00
C ALA A 54 -12.45 -11.92 -10.63
N LYS A 55 -12.34 -11.67 -11.94
CA LYS A 55 -11.06 -11.68 -12.66
C LYS A 55 -10.21 -10.49 -12.23
N THR A 56 -10.79 -9.31 -12.21
CA THR A 56 -10.11 -8.07 -11.80
C THR A 56 -9.72 -8.12 -10.32
N LYS A 57 -10.58 -8.70 -9.47
CA LYS A 57 -10.28 -8.92 -8.04
C LYS A 57 -9.10 -9.89 -7.82
N ALA A 58 -9.02 -10.97 -8.61
CA ALA A 58 -7.90 -11.89 -8.56
C ALA A 58 -6.59 -11.22 -9.00
N TRP A 59 -6.63 -10.43 -10.08
CA TRP A 59 -5.50 -9.61 -10.50
C TRP A 59 -5.07 -8.63 -9.40
N LEU A 60 -6.02 -7.88 -8.83
CA LEU A 60 -5.74 -6.89 -7.80
C LEU A 60 -5.10 -7.57 -6.58
N LYS A 61 -5.57 -8.77 -6.20
CA LYS A 61 -4.96 -9.55 -5.13
C LYS A 61 -3.47 -9.83 -5.36
N SER A 62 -3.09 -10.15 -6.60
CA SER A 62 -1.69 -10.37 -6.96
C SER A 62 -0.90 -9.06 -6.98
N ALA A 63 -1.45 -8.02 -7.62
CA ALA A 63 -0.79 -6.72 -7.76
C ALA A 63 -0.53 -6.02 -6.42
N THR A 64 -1.37 -6.29 -5.41
CA THR A 64 -1.28 -5.71 -4.06
C THR A 64 -0.75 -6.70 -3.01
N ALA A 65 -0.17 -7.84 -3.38
CA ALA A 65 0.40 -8.74 -2.38
C ALA A 65 1.52 -8.04 -1.58
N PRO A 66 1.88 -8.52 -0.37
CA PRO A 66 3.01 -7.95 0.39
C PRO A 66 4.33 -8.07 -0.37
N LEU A 67 5.22 -7.09 -0.21
CA LEU A 67 6.58 -7.19 -0.75
C LEU A 67 7.31 -8.36 -0.10
N LYS A 68 8.17 -9.02 -0.89
CA LYS A 68 9.08 -10.04 -0.34
C LYS A 68 10.34 -9.30 0.10
N SER A 69 10.74 -9.48 1.35
CA SER A 69 12.08 -9.10 1.77
C SER A 69 13.09 -9.91 0.94
N ALA A 70 14.15 -9.25 0.49
CA ALA A 70 15.27 -9.89 -0.19
C ALA A 70 16.03 -10.83 0.75
#